data_AF-A0A940QA25-F1
#
_entry.id   AF-A0A940QA25-F1
#
_cell.length_a   1.000
_cell.length_b   1.000
_cell.length_c   1.000
_cell.angle_alpha   90.00
_cell.angle_beta   90.00
_cell.angle_gamma   90.00
#
_symmetry.space_group_name_H-M   'P 1'
#
loop_
_entity.id
_entity.type
_entity.pdbx_description
1 polymer ?
#
loop_
_entity_poly.entity_id
_entity_poly.type
_entity_poly.pdbx_seq_one_letter_code
_entity_poly.pdbx_strand_id
1 'polypeptide(L)'
;MDEIYEKIKTSLKDRPNQLAELNAWLFVTINTARAMVDNTNKEDIQVIGEAELCRTSAELQRWFDSIQGRYGREGFSYRHSPIYFYLCSLTAFFEDMPLCDENREFIKQAGGYDRYLLYEI
;
A
#
# COMPACT_ATOMS: atom_id res chain seq x y z
N MET A 1 -5.26 14.04 3.54
CA MET A 1 -4.31 12.94 3.27
C MET A 1 -2.86 13.35 3.51
N ASP A 2 -2.46 14.58 3.18
CA ASP A 2 -1.07 15.05 3.37
C ASP A 2 -0.54 14.89 4.80
N GLU A 3 -1.32 15.23 5.83
CA GLU A 3 -0.88 15.08 7.23
C GLU A 3 -0.59 13.63 7.59
N ILE A 4 -1.45 12.70 7.14
CA ILE A 4 -1.29 11.26 7.37
C ILE A 4 -0.06 10.76 6.62
N TYR A 5 0.12 11.20 5.37
CA TYR A 5 1.28 10.88 4.57
C TYR A 5 2.57 11.35 5.23
N GLU A 6 2.68 12.60 5.64
CA GLU A 6 3.88 13.15 6.25
C GLU A 6 4.19 12.48 7.61
N LYS A 7 3.15 12.14 8.39
CA LYS A 7 3.30 11.37 9.62
C LYS A 7 3.88 9.99 9.36
N ILE A 8 3.31 9.22 8.43
CA ILE A 8 3.78 7.88 8.07
C ILE A 8 5.17 7.94 7.46
N LYS A 9 5.41 8.87 6.52
CA LYS A 9 6.72 9.09 5.90
C LYS A 9 7.79 9.34 6.96
N THR A 10 7.48 10.17 7.95
CA THR A 10 8.40 10.46 9.06
C THR A 10 8.66 9.21 9.90
N SER A 11 7.63 8.44 10.25
CA SER A 11 7.82 7.21 11.04
C SER A 11 8.61 6.13 10.31
N LEU A 12 8.50 6.08 8.97
CA LEU A 12 9.24 5.11 8.15
C LEU A 12 10.73 5.45 8.01
N LYS A 13 11.15 6.69 8.27
CA LYS A 13 12.59 7.07 8.26
C LYS A 13 13.40 6.31 9.30
N ASP A 14 12.77 5.98 10.43
CA ASP A 14 13.38 5.20 11.50
C ASP A 14 13.42 3.69 11.20
N ARG A 15 12.93 3.28 10.02
CA ARG A 15 12.88 1.90 9.53
C ARG A 15 12.31 0.90 10.55
N PRO A 16 11.10 1.14 11.09
CA PRO A 16 10.44 0.14 11.92
C PRO A 16 10.29 -1.17 11.16
N ASN A 17 10.37 -2.29 11.88
CA ASN A 17 10.21 -3.63 11.30
C ASN A 17 8.74 -4.01 11.09
N GLN A 18 7.80 -3.26 11.69
CA GLN A 18 6.37 -3.57 11.73
C GLN A 18 5.55 -2.28 11.84
N LEU A 19 4.29 -2.31 11.39
CA LEU A 19 3.33 -1.23 11.59
C LEU A 19 2.30 -1.68 12.63
N ALA A 20 2.23 -0.99 13.78
CA ALA A 20 1.26 -1.31 14.83
C ALA A 20 -0.13 -0.72 14.56
N GLU A 21 -0.18 0.41 13.85
CA GLU A 21 -1.41 1.16 13.58
C GLU A 21 -2.06 0.67 12.28
N LEU A 22 -3.33 0.26 12.36
CA LEU A 22 -4.09 -0.22 11.19
C LEU A 22 -4.09 0.81 10.06
N ASN A 23 -4.34 2.09 10.36
CA ASN A 23 -4.36 3.13 9.32
C ASN A 23 -3.00 3.31 8.64
N ALA A 24 -1.89 3.13 9.38
CA ALA A 24 -0.56 3.18 8.78
C ALA A 24 -0.34 1.98 7.85
N TRP A 25 -0.74 0.77 8.28
CA TRP A 25 -0.66 -0.43 7.47
C TRP A 25 -1.54 -0.33 6.21
N LEU A 26 -2.81 0.07 6.35
CA LEU A 26 -3.71 0.31 5.22
C LEU A 26 -3.10 1.29 4.22
N PHE A 27 -2.58 2.42 4.71
CA PHE A 27 -2.00 3.43 3.83
C PHE A 27 -0.77 2.89 3.08
N VAL A 28 0.17 2.25 3.78
CA VAL A 28 1.38 1.68 3.17
C VAL A 28 1.02 0.62 2.13
N THR A 29 0.08 -0.26 2.43
CA THR A 29 -0.42 -1.30 1.51
C THR A 29 -0.99 -0.69 0.23
N ILE A 30 -1.94 0.24 0.35
CA ILE A 30 -2.60 0.85 -0.82
C ILE A 30 -1.62 1.73 -1.60
N ASN A 31 -0.81 2.54 -0.92
CA ASN A 31 0.14 3.45 -1.56
C ASN A 31 1.22 2.69 -2.35
N THR A 32 1.71 1.58 -1.80
CA THR A 32 2.71 0.72 -2.46
C THR A 32 2.09 -0.01 -3.66
N ALA A 33 0.88 -0.55 -3.51
CA ALA A 33 0.13 -1.15 -4.62
C ALA A 33 -0.08 -0.16 -5.77
N ARG A 34 -0.53 1.05 -5.44
CA ARG A 34 -0.75 2.13 -6.40
C ARG A 34 0.53 2.53 -7.13
N ALA A 35 1.66 2.63 -6.41
CA ALA A 35 2.95 2.94 -7.01
C ALA A 35 3.39 1.87 -8.03
N MET A 36 3.14 0.58 -7.75
CA MET A 36 3.40 -0.51 -8.69
C MET A 36 2.55 -0.39 -9.95
N VAL A 37 1.25 -0.15 -9.81
CA VAL A 37 0.32 -0.03 -10.95
C VAL A 37 0.66 1.19 -11.80
N ASP A 38 0.79 2.38 -11.19
CA ASP A 38 1.04 3.63 -11.92
C ASP A 38 2.40 3.62 -12.64
N ASN A 39 3.42 2.98 -12.05
CA ASN A 39 4.73 2.85 -12.70
C ASN A 39 4.72 1.85 -13.86
N THR A 40 3.94 0.77 -13.76
CA THR A 40 3.96 -0.33 -14.74
C THR A 40 2.92 -0.13 -15.86
N ASN A 41 1.67 0.18 -15.51
CA ASN A 41 0.59 0.46 -16.45
C ASN A 41 -0.48 1.36 -15.82
N LYS A 42 -0.38 2.68 -16.07
CA LYS A 42 -1.31 3.68 -15.54
C LYS A 42 -2.76 3.48 -15.97
N GLU A 43 -3.01 2.85 -17.13
CA GLU A 43 -4.37 2.58 -17.60
C GLU A 43 -5.12 1.61 -16.67
N ASP A 44 -4.39 0.78 -15.92
CA ASP A 44 -4.96 -0.18 -14.98
C ASP A 44 -5.21 0.41 -13.58
N ILE A 45 -5.01 1.71 -13.35
CA ILE A 45 -5.11 2.31 -12.00
C ILE A 45 -6.45 2.06 -11.29
N GLN A 46 -7.51 1.80 -12.06
CA GLN A 46 -8.84 1.41 -11.57
C GLN A 46 -8.84 0.15 -10.70
N VAL A 47 -7.87 -0.77 -10.86
CA VAL A 47 -7.76 -1.99 -10.02
C VAL A 47 -7.51 -1.65 -8.55
N ILE A 48 -7.04 -0.43 -8.25
CA ILE A 48 -6.86 0.05 -6.87
C ILE A 48 -8.21 0.19 -6.15
N GLY A 49 -9.29 0.50 -6.87
CA GLY A 49 -10.63 0.58 -6.29
C GLY A 49 -11.17 -0.76 -5.78
N GLU A 50 -10.64 -1.89 -6.27
CA GLU A 50 -11.04 -3.23 -5.81
C GLU A 50 -10.68 -3.47 -4.32
N ALA A 51 -9.68 -2.75 -3.79
CA ALA A 51 -9.29 -2.85 -2.39
C ALA A 51 -10.41 -2.43 -1.41
N GLU A 52 -11.34 -1.57 -1.85
CA GLU A 52 -12.48 -1.13 -1.04
C GLU A 52 -13.48 -2.27 -0.76
N LEU A 53 -13.42 -3.34 -1.57
CA LEU A 53 -14.31 -4.50 -1.43
C LEU A 53 -13.84 -5.46 -0.33
N CYS A 54 -12.59 -5.35 0.12
CA CYS A 54 -12.03 -6.20 1.16
C CYS A 54 -12.74 -5.96 2.51
N ARG A 55 -13.09 -7.07 3.16
CA ARG A 55 -13.80 -7.11 4.45
C ARG A 55 -12.89 -7.42 5.62
N THR A 56 -11.69 -7.96 5.38
CA THR A 56 -10.67 -8.19 6.41
C THR A 56 -9.28 -7.76 5.94
N SER A 57 -8.37 -7.55 6.88
CA SER A 57 -6.95 -7.31 6.57
C SER A 57 -6.33 -8.49 5.81
N ALA A 58 -6.70 -9.75 6.08
CA ALA A 58 -6.23 -10.90 5.30
C ALA A 58 -6.76 -10.92 3.86
N GLU A 59 -7.98 -10.42 3.59
CA GLU A 59 -8.45 -10.23 2.22
C GLU A 59 -7.65 -9.13 1.50
N LEU A 60 -7.38 -8.02 2.18
CA LEU A 60 -6.60 -6.94 1.61
C LEU A 60 -5.14 -7.34 1.34
N GLN A 61 -4.55 -8.15 2.20
CA GLN A 61 -3.22 -8.71 1.98
C GLN A 61 -3.18 -9.61 0.74
N ARG A 62 -4.16 -10.51 0.58
CA ARG A 62 -4.25 -11.36 -0.63
C ARG A 62 -4.46 -10.53 -1.90
N TRP A 63 -5.23 -9.46 -1.82
CA TRP A 63 -5.37 -8.50 -2.91
C TRP A 63 -4.02 -7.84 -3.24
N PHE A 64 -3.28 -7.40 -2.22
CA PHE A 64 -1.95 -6.80 -2.41
C PHE A 64 -0.99 -7.79 -3.06
N ASP A 65 -0.96 -9.05 -2.62
CA ASP A 65 -0.12 -10.10 -3.19
C ASP A 65 -0.44 -10.33 -4.68
N SER A 66 -1.73 -10.27 -5.06
CA SER A 66 -2.17 -10.33 -6.45
C SER A 66 -1.65 -9.15 -7.28
N ILE A 67 -1.75 -7.92 -6.75
CA ILE A 67 -1.18 -6.72 -7.38
C ILE A 67 0.33 -6.86 -7.53
N GLN A 68 1.02 -7.31 -6.49
CA GLN A 68 2.48 -7.49 -6.49
C GLN A 68 2.89 -8.53 -7.55
N GLY A 69 2.19 -9.67 -7.64
CA GLY A 69 2.45 -10.69 -8.64
C GLY A 69 2.21 -10.22 -10.08
N ARG A 70 1.25 -9.30 -10.28
CA ARG A 70 0.89 -8.79 -11.61
C ARG A 70 1.78 -7.63 -12.05
N TYR A 71 2.02 -6.66 -11.16
CA TYR A 71 2.64 -5.38 -11.46
C TYR A 71 4.03 -5.20 -10.84
N GLY A 72 4.39 -5.94 -9.79
CA GLY A 72 5.69 -5.83 -9.09
C GLY A 72 6.85 -6.60 -9.75
N ARG A 73 6.75 -6.87 -11.06
CA ARG A 73 7.66 -7.76 -11.82
C ARG A 73 8.31 -7.03 -13.01
N GLU A 74 8.43 -7.68 -14.17
CA GLU A 74 8.90 -7.05 -15.40
C GLU A 74 8.03 -5.83 -15.77
N GLY A 75 8.67 -4.73 -16.18
CA GLY A 75 8.02 -3.43 -16.38
C GLY A 75 8.09 -2.49 -15.17
N PHE A 76 8.14 -3.02 -13.94
CA PHE A 76 8.28 -2.20 -12.74
C PHE A 76 9.73 -1.77 -12.52
N SER A 77 9.99 -0.46 -12.56
CA SER A 77 11.34 0.10 -12.49
C SER A 77 11.99 -0.08 -11.13
N TYR A 78 11.20 -0.26 -10.07
CA TYR A 78 11.68 -0.35 -8.68
C TYR A 78 11.67 -1.78 -8.12
N ARG A 79 11.50 -2.81 -8.96
CA ARG A 79 11.43 -4.22 -8.54
C ARG A 79 12.65 -4.74 -7.76
N HIS A 80 13.79 -4.04 -7.84
CA HIS A 80 15.02 -4.35 -7.11
C HIS A 80 15.39 -3.26 -6.07
N SER A 81 14.49 -2.30 -5.82
CA SER A 81 14.73 -1.22 -4.88
C SER A 81 14.70 -1.73 -3.43
N PRO A 82 15.69 -1.38 -2.59
CA PRO A 82 15.64 -1.67 -1.16
C PRO A 82 14.42 -1.04 -0.47
N ILE A 83 13.97 0.14 -0.93
CA ILE A 83 12.79 0.81 -0.40
C ILE A 83 11.53 0.01 -0.74
N TYR A 84 11.44 -0.49 -1.97
CA TYR A 84 10.33 -1.35 -2.37
C TYR A 84 10.26 -2.62 -1.53
N PHE A 85 11.39 -3.32 -1.36
CA PHE A 85 11.45 -4.51 -0.49
C PHE A 85 11.08 -4.20 0.95
N TYR A 86 11.53 -3.05 1.47
CA TYR A 86 11.16 -2.59 2.79
C TYR A 86 9.65 -2.36 2.91
N LEU A 87 9.04 -1.63 1.99
CA LEU A 87 7.59 -1.40 1.99
C LEU A 87 6.80 -2.71 1.89
N CYS A 88 7.19 -3.64 1.00
CA CYS A 88 6.57 -4.96 0.93
C CYS A 88 6.73 -5.78 2.22
N SER A 89 7.85 -5.64 2.93
CA SER A 89 8.03 -6.33 4.22
C SER A 89 7.04 -5.85 5.29
N LEU A 90 6.65 -4.58 5.24
CA LEU A 90 5.66 -4.00 6.16
C LEU A 90 4.23 -4.42 5.83
N THR A 91 3.94 -4.75 4.57
CA THR A 91 2.61 -5.22 4.15
C THR A 91 2.42 -6.71 4.35
N ALA A 92 3.51 -7.47 4.50
CA ALA A 92 3.49 -8.94 4.53
C ALA A 92 2.81 -9.55 5.77
N PHE A 93 2.63 -8.80 6.85
CA PHE A 93 1.93 -9.29 8.03
C PHE A 93 1.21 -8.17 8.78
N PHE A 94 -0.08 -8.36 9.00
CA PHE A 94 -0.89 -7.63 9.97
C PHE A 94 -1.88 -8.61 10.59
N GLU A 95 -2.33 -8.35 11.82
CA GLU A 95 -3.32 -9.20 12.47
C GLU A 95 -4.59 -9.29 11.61
N ASP A 96 -5.13 -10.50 11.41
CA ASP A 96 -6.38 -10.66 10.68
C ASP A 96 -7.53 -10.10 11.50
N MET A 97 -8.15 -9.05 10.98
CA MET A 97 -9.24 -8.36 11.64
C MET A 97 -10.25 -7.81 10.63
N PRO A 98 -11.53 -7.65 11.02
CA PRO A 98 -12.54 -7.04 10.18
C PRO A 98 -12.20 -5.57 9.85
N LEU A 99 -12.46 -5.18 8.61
CA LEU A 99 -12.41 -3.79 8.16
C LEU A 99 -13.82 -3.20 8.20
N CYS A 100 -14.02 -2.12 8.95
CA CYS A 100 -15.29 -1.40 9.02
C CYS A 100 -15.46 -0.45 7.83
N ASP A 101 -16.59 0.25 7.76
CA ASP A 101 -16.85 1.24 6.69
C ASP A 101 -15.84 2.39 6.71
N GLU A 102 -15.41 2.84 7.89
CA GLU A 102 -14.39 3.88 8.02
C GLU A 102 -13.05 3.43 7.45
N ASN A 103 -12.67 2.15 7.63
CA ASN A 103 -11.45 1.61 7.02
C ASN A 103 -11.54 1.56 5.50
N ARG A 104 -12.71 1.20 4.94
CA ARG A 104 -12.93 1.19 3.49
C ARG A 104 -12.88 2.58 2.88
N GLU A 105 -13.49 3.56 3.54
CA GLU A 105 -13.41 4.95 3.12
C GLU A 105 -11.96 5.48 3.20
N PHE A 106 -11.21 5.06 4.22
CA PHE A 106 -9.78 5.38 4.30
C PHE A 106 -8.96 4.74 3.16
N ILE A 107 -9.22 3.47 2.82
CA ILE A 107 -8.60 2.77 1.68
C ILE A 107 -8.86 3.53 0.38
N LYS A 108 -10.11 3.95 0.15
CA LYS A 108 -10.50 4.76 -1.01
C LYS A 108 -9.71 6.06 -1.10
N GLN A 109 -9.61 6.79 0.01
CA GLN A 109 -8.85 8.05 0.07
C GLN A 109 -7.36 7.81 -0.18
N ALA A 110 -6.78 6.74 0.36
CA ALA A 110 -5.40 6.35 0.09
C ALA A 110 -5.19 5.95 -1.39
N GLY A 111 -6.17 5.27 -2.01
CA GLY A 111 -6.12 4.88 -3.42
C GLY A 111 -6.21 6.06 -4.40
N GLY A 112 -6.82 7.17 -3.97
CA GLY A 112 -6.84 8.43 -4.71
C GLY A 112 -5.60 9.32 -4.53
N TYR A 113 -4.69 8.97 -3.63
CA TYR A 113 -3.56 9.84 -3.27
C TYR A 113 -2.36 9.65 -4.23
N ASP A 114 -1.84 10.76 -4.75
CA ASP A 114 -0.91 10.82 -5.88
C ASP A 114 0.58 10.96 -5.50
N ARG A 115 0.89 11.03 -4.20
CA ARG A 115 2.27 10.98 -3.68
C ARG A 115 2.61 9.59 -3.18
N TYR A 116 3.80 9.11 -3.51
CA TYR A 116 4.23 7.74 -3.24
C TYR A 116 5.34 7.71 -2.20
N LEU A 117 5.18 6.86 -1.17
CA LEU A 117 6.24 6.59 -0.20
C LEU A 117 7.49 6.02 -0.88
N LEU A 118 7.28 5.15 -1.89
CA LEU A 118 8.35 4.51 -2.65
C LEU A 118 9.41 5.47 -3.21
N TYR A 119 9.04 6.71 -3.52
CA TYR A 119 9.92 7.71 -4.13
C TYR A 119 10.48 8.73 -3.12
N GLU A 120 10.03 8.72 -1.86
CA GLU A 120 10.32 9.78 -0.89
C GLU A 120 10.98 9.30 0.43
N ILE A 121 11.12 7.99 0.69
CA ILE A 121 11.73 7.45 1.93
C ILE A 121 13.07 6.74 1.71
#